data_AF-A0A852V3X5-F1
#
_entry.id   AF-A0A852V3X5-F1
#
_cell.length_a   1.000
_cell.length_b   1.000
_cell.length_c   1.000
_cell.angle_alpha   90.00
_cell.angle_beta   90.00
_cell.angle_gamma   90.00
#
_symmetry.space_group_name_H-M   'P 1'
#
loop_
_entity.id
_entity.type
_entity.pdbx_description
1 polymer ?
#
loop_
_entity_poly.entity_id
_entity_poly.type
_entity_poly.pdbx_seq_one_letter_code
_entity_poly.pdbx_strand_id
1 'polypeptide(L)'
;MTTPEELERRFTLLNAVARYDALRTREALASPPEEDDDPETAPLDPAAAPLAREEALELLALGEVIARKAGQGRQLTVRSARRAGASWSQIGAALGATKQAAWEAHNRWIDEQARQGDDGHWGWSDDEAAAARALAGDPADEETPGGRARRGGAIACQDVPDVLESRSTVRKTLTTVAPEDRMTAPSLADERICCSFCAKPKTDVDKVIAGPGVYICNECVGLCNAILDTPAEPSADAEIPWPDRMTDEQILEFLPRVATVSAQVDASLRVWVDRLRDRGVTWSRIGAALDMTRQSAWERFSGED
;
A
#
# COMPACT_ATOMS: atom_id res chain seq x y z
N MET A 1 -12.22 -11.59 -16.93
CA MET A 1 -12.99 -12.10 -15.78
C MET A 1 -12.27 -11.58 -14.56
N THR A 2 -12.94 -10.83 -13.70
CA THR A 2 -12.31 -10.22 -12.53
C THR A 2 -11.86 -11.31 -11.56
N THR A 3 -10.54 -11.48 -11.41
CA THR A 3 -9.94 -12.46 -10.48
C THR A 3 -9.36 -11.76 -9.26
N PRO A 4 -9.27 -12.44 -8.09
CA PRO A 4 -8.58 -11.89 -6.93
C PRO A 4 -7.15 -11.45 -7.25
N GLU A 5 -6.40 -12.23 -8.04
CA GLU A 5 -5.01 -11.93 -8.40
C GLU A 5 -4.88 -10.64 -9.22
N GLU A 6 -5.80 -10.39 -10.15
CA GLU A 6 -5.84 -9.15 -10.94
C GLU A 6 -6.18 -7.95 -10.06
N LEU A 7 -7.18 -8.11 -9.18
CA LEU A 7 -7.59 -7.05 -8.26
C LEU A 7 -6.53 -6.74 -7.20
N GLU A 8 -5.80 -7.74 -6.73
CA GLU A 8 -4.76 -7.60 -5.71
C GLU A 8 -3.60 -6.72 -6.19
N ARG A 9 -3.31 -6.73 -7.50
CA ARG A 9 -2.32 -5.85 -8.15
C ARG A 9 -2.85 -4.43 -8.36
N ARG A 10 -4.16 -4.28 -8.57
CA ARG A 10 -4.81 -3.00 -8.90
C ARG A 10 -5.16 -2.18 -7.66
N PHE A 11 -5.53 -2.83 -6.57
CA PHE A 11 -6.04 -2.18 -5.36
C PHE A 11 -5.05 -2.23 -4.19
N THR A 12 -4.95 -1.12 -3.47
CA THR A 12 -4.46 -1.10 -2.09
C THR A 12 -5.54 -1.65 -1.15
N LEU A 13 -5.18 -1.98 0.10
CA LEU A 13 -6.17 -2.41 1.09
C LEU A 13 -7.28 -1.35 1.28
N LEU A 14 -6.89 -0.07 1.40
CA LEU A 14 -7.83 1.04 1.58
C LEU A 14 -8.83 1.14 0.41
N ASN A 15 -8.32 1.12 -0.83
CA ASN A 15 -9.16 1.27 -2.01
C ASN A 15 -10.02 0.03 -2.26
N ALA A 16 -9.53 -1.18 -1.92
CA ALA A 16 -10.31 -2.40 -1.99
C ALA A 16 -11.50 -2.35 -1.02
N VAL A 17 -11.28 -1.92 0.23
CA VAL A 17 -12.34 -1.74 1.23
C VAL A 17 -13.37 -0.73 0.77
N ALA A 18 -12.94 0.44 0.28
CA ALA A 18 -13.87 1.46 -0.21
C ALA A 18 -14.75 0.96 -1.37
N ARG A 19 -14.16 0.24 -2.34
CA ARG A 19 -14.92 -0.33 -3.45
C ARG A 19 -15.86 -1.46 -3.01
N TYR A 20 -15.40 -2.31 -2.09
CA TYR A 20 -16.22 -3.39 -1.51
C TYR A 20 -17.43 -2.82 -0.78
N ASP A 21 -17.24 -1.78 0.06
CA ASP A 21 -18.30 -1.12 0.79
C ASP A 21 -19.33 -0.51 -0.16
N ALA A 22 -18.89 0.22 -1.20
CA ALA A 22 -19.80 0.80 -2.19
C ALA A 22 -20.68 -0.24 -2.91
N LEU A 23 -20.11 -1.39 -3.30
CA LEU A 23 -20.87 -2.47 -3.92
C LEU A 23 -21.81 -3.17 -2.92
N ARG A 24 -21.35 -3.37 -1.68
CA ARG A 24 -22.14 -3.99 -0.61
C ARG A 24 -23.33 -3.12 -0.20
N THR A 25 -23.14 -1.80 -0.10
CA THR A 25 -24.22 -0.85 0.20
C THR A 25 -25.26 -0.84 -0.89
N ARG A 26 -24.86 -0.84 -2.17
CA ARG A 26 -25.80 -0.98 -3.29
C ARG A 26 -26.56 -2.30 -3.26
N GLU A 27 -25.86 -3.42 -3.02
CA GLU A 27 -26.50 -4.73 -2.88
C GLU A 27 -27.55 -4.74 -1.76
N ALA A 28 -27.26 -4.09 -0.63
CA ALA A 28 -28.18 -4.00 0.51
C ALA A 28 -29.38 -3.08 0.28
N LEU A 29 -29.23 -2.05 -0.58
CA LEU A 29 -30.28 -1.09 -0.92
C LEU A 29 -31.12 -1.48 -2.13
N ALA A 30 -30.68 -2.48 -2.90
CA ALA A 30 -31.41 -2.97 -4.06
C ALA A 30 -32.74 -3.62 -3.63
N SER A 31 -33.84 -3.20 -4.26
CA SER A 31 -35.13 -3.86 -4.09
C SER A 31 -35.10 -5.25 -4.74
N PRO A 32 -35.71 -6.28 -4.13
CA PRO A 32 -35.90 -7.55 -4.81
C PRO A 32 -36.78 -7.33 -6.05
N PRO A 33 -36.53 -8.05 -7.16
CA PRO A 33 -37.43 -8.02 -8.30
C PRO A 33 -38.81 -8.53 -7.86
N GLU A 34 -39.87 -7.76 -8.14
CA GLU A 34 -41.25 -8.22 -7.89
C GLU A 34 -41.61 -9.27 -8.94
N GLU A 35 -42.41 -10.29 -8.57
CA GLU A 35 -42.76 -11.42 -9.45
C GLU A 35 -43.51 -11.00 -10.74
N ASP A 36 -43.99 -9.76 -10.80
CA ASP A 36 -44.75 -9.16 -11.90
C ASP A 36 -44.02 -7.96 -12.56
N ASP A 37 -42.70 -7.82 -12.43
CA ASP A 37 -41.94 -6.70 -13.01
C ASP A 37 -42.09 -6.63 -14.54
N ASP A 38 -42.88 -5.66 -15.01
CA ASP A 38 -42.99 -5.25 -16.40
C ASP A 38 -41.61 -4.74 -16.87
N PRO A 39 -41.04 -5.23 -17.99
CA PRO A 39 -39.74 -4.78 -18.48
C PRO A 39 -39.64 -3.27 -18.78
N GLU A 40 -40.75 -2.52 -18.77
CA GLU A 40 -40.77 -1.06 -18.88
C GLU A 40 -40.57 -0.30 -17.54
N THR A 41 -40.66 -0.94 -16.37
CA THR A 41 -40.46 -0.30 -15.06
C THR A 41 -39.03 -0.46 -14.53
N ALA A 42 -38.04 0.01 -15.30
CA ALA A 42 -36.67 0.13 -14.78
C ALA A 42 -36.65 1.10 -13.58
N PRO A 43 -35.90 0.81 -12.49
CA PRO A 43 -35.76 1.73 -11.37
C PRO A 43 -35.30 3.11 -11.86
N LEU A 44 -36.03 4.15 -11.49
CA LEU A 44 -35.70 5.54 -11.80
C LEU A 44 -34.34 5.96 -11.19
N ASP A 45 -33.90 5.25 -10.15
CA ASP A 45 -32.60 5.42 -9.50
C ASP A 45 -31.68 4.22 -9.81
N PRO A 46 -30.57 4.41 -10.56
CA PRO A 46 -29.61 3.34 -10.81
C PRO A 46 -28.91 2.81 -9.54
N ALA A 47 -28.96 3.52 -8.41
CA ALA A 47 -28.47 3.03 -7.12
C ALA A 47 -29.41 1.99 -6.48
N ALA A 48 -30.68 1.94 -6.89
CA ALA A 48 -31.68 0.97 -6.42
C ALA A 48 -31.73 -0.32 -7.26
N ALA A 49 -30.97 -0.39 -8.36
CA ALA A 49 -30.89 -1.57 -9.21
C ALA A 49 -30.02 -2.67 -8.56
N PRO A 50 -30.41 -3.96 -8.70
CA PRO A 50 -29.55 -5.09 -8.31
C PRO A 50 -28.17 -5.02 -8.96
N LEU A 51 -27.15 -5.55 -8.28
CA LEU A 51 -25.79 -5.64 -8.85
C LEU A 51 -25.81 -6.43 -10.16
N ALA A 52 -25.11 -5.91 -11.17
CA ALA A 52 -24.84 -6.69 -12.38
C ALA A 52 -23.97 -7.93 -12.03
N ARG A 53 -24.03 -8.96 -12.88
CA ARG A 53 -23.21 -10.18 -12.72
C ARG A 53 -21.73 -9.86 -12.51
N GLU A 54 -21.19 -8.93 -13.29
CA GLU A 54 -19.79 -8.51 -13.22
C GLU A 54 -19.46 -7.85 -11.87
N GLU A 55 -20.39 -7.06 -11.33
CA GLU A 55 -20.22 -6.37 -10.04
C GLU A 55 -20.35 -7.32 -8.86
N ALA A 56 -21.26 -8.30 -8.93
CA ALA A 56 -21.38 -9.36 -7.92
C ALA A 56 -20.10 -10.22 -7.86
N LEU A 57 -19.52 -10.56 -9.02
CA LEU A 57 -18.23 -11.25 -9.09
C LEU A 57 -17.06 -10.38 -8.58
N GLU A 58 -17.07 -9.08 -8.90
CA GLU A 58 -16.09 -8.13 -8.36
C GLU A 58 -16.18 -8.02 -6.83
N LEU A 59 -17.39 -7.96 -6.27
CA LEU A 59 -17.62 -7.90 -4.82
C LEU A 59 -17.02 -9.12 -4.10
N LEU A 60 -17.24 -10.32 -4.63
CA LEU A 60 -16.64 -11.55 -4.09
C LEU A 60 -15.11 -11.52 -4.16
N ALA A 61 -14.55 -11.13 -5.30
CA ALA A 61 -13.11 -11.04 -5.49
C ALA A 61 -12.46 -9.98 -4.58
N LEU A 62 -13.12 -8.84 -4.35
CA LEU A 62 -12.66 -7.81 -3.42
C LEU A 62 -12.65 -8.30 -1.97
N GLY A 63 -13.67 -9.06 -1.55
CA GLY A 63 -13.70 -9.67 -0.23
C GLY A 63 -12.48 -10.57 0.02
N GLU A 64 -12.12 -11.39 -0.97
CA GLU A 64 -10.92 -12.23 -0.92
C GLU A 64 -9.63 -11.40 -0.88
N VAL A 65 -9.50 -10.36 -1.70
CA VAL A 65 -8.33 -9.47 -1.69
C VAL A 65 -8.15 -8.77 -0.34
N ILE A 66 -9.24 -8.28 0.26
CA ILE A 66 -9.23 -7.66 1.58
C ILE A 66 -8.76 -8.67 2.63
N ALA A 67 -9.31 -9.89 2.60
CA ALA A 67 -8.91 -10.95 3.52
C ALA A 67 -7.42 -11.30 3.41
N ARG A 68 -6.89 -11.43 2.18
CA ARG A 68 -5.47 -11.69 1.91
C ARG A 68 -4.57 -10.56 2.43
N LYS A 69 -4.82 -9.31 2.04
CA LYS A 69 -4.00 -8.15 2.44
C LYS A 69 -4.07 -7.87 3.93
N ALA A 70 -5.26 -7.97 4.53
CA ALA A 70 -5.41 -7.86 5.98
C ALA A 70 -4.69 -9.02 6.70
N GLY A 71 -4.73 -10.22 6.13
CA GLY A 71 -3.98 -11.39 6.60
C GLY A 71 -2.48 -11.16 6.63
N GLN A 72 -1.91 -10.67 5.53
CA GLN A 72 -0.48 -10.31 5.45
C GLN A 72 -0.10 -9.26 6.51
N GLY A 73 -0.88 -8.18 6.62
CA GLY A 73 -0.65 -7.14 7.63
C GLY A 73 -0.68 -7.68 9.06
N ARG A 74 -1.64 -8.57 9.38
CA ARG A 74 -1.68 -9.25 10.69
C ARG A 74 -0.41 -10.02 10.99
N GLN A 75 0.16 -10.74 10.02
CA GLN A 75 1.36 -11.55 10.26
C GLN A 75 2.62 -10.69 10.44
N LEU A 76 2.72 -9.56 9.75
CA LEU A 76 3.76 -8.57 10.01
C LEU A 76 3.65 -8.01 11.45
N THR A 77 2.43 -7.72 11.90
CA THR A 77 2.16 -7.27 13.28
C THR A 77 2.48 -8.36 14.31
N VAL A 78 2.18 -9.63 14.03
CA VAL A 78 2.59 -10.77 14.88
C VAL A 78 4.11 -10.81 15.04
N ARG A 79 4.87 -10.62 13.96
CA ARG A 79 6.33 -10.55 14.01
C ARG A 79 6.82 -9.38 14.88
N SER A 80 6.22 -8.19 14.75
CA SER A 80 6.52 -7.04 15.61
C SER A 80 6.18 -7.31 17.08
N ALA A 81 5.04 -7.95 17.36
CA ALA A 81 4.65 -8.34 18.72
C ALA A 81 5.63 -9.35 19.33
N ARG A 82 6.09 -10.34 18.56
CA ARG A 82 7.14 -11.28 19.00
C ARG A 82 8.45 -10.57 19.30
N ARG A 83 8.88 -9.60 18.48
CA ARG A 83 10.08 -8.77 18.77
C ARG A 83 9.94 -7.95 20.05
N ALA A 84 8.73 -7.48 20.34
CA ALA A 84 8.42 -6.77 21.58
C ALA A 84 8.27 -7.70 22.80
N GLY A 85 8.42 -9.02 22.63
CA GLY A 85 8.37 -10.01 23.70
C GLY A 85 6.97 -10.54 24.04
N ALA A 86 5.96 -10.30 23.21
CA ALA A 86 4.61 -10.85 23.43
C ALA A 86 4.60 -12.38 23.30
N SER A 87 3.96 -13.08 24.23
CA SER A 87 3.80 -14.55 24.20
C SER A 87 2.75 -14.99 23.17
N TRP A 88 2.80 -16.26 22.74
CA TRP A 88 1.80 -16.80 21.83
C TRP A 88 0.40 -16.85 22.46
N SER A 89 0.31 -16.94 23.79
CA SER A 89 -0.97 -16.84 24.50
C SER A 89 -1.58 -15.44 24.38
N GLN A 90 -0.76 -14.38 24.50
CA GLN A 90 -1.21 -12.99 24.33
C GLN A 90 -1.61 -12.71 22.87
N ILE A 91 -0.81 -13.19 21.92
CA ILE A 91 -1.08 -13.05 20.48
C ILE A 91 -2.36 -13.79 20.10
N GLY A 92 -2.53 -15.04 20.57
CA GLY A 92 -3.75 -15.81 20.35
C GLY A 92 -4.99 -15.09 20.87
N ALA A 93 -4.95 -14.60 22.12
CA ALA A 93 -6.04 -13.83 22.71
C ALA A 93 -6.40 -12.58 21.88
N ALA A 94 -5.39 -11.82 21.41
CA ALA A 94 -5.61 -10.64 20.58
C ALA A 94 -6.20 -10.97 19.20
N LEU A 95 -5.90 -12.15 18.66
CA LEU A 95 -6.43 -12.63 17.38
C LEU A 95 -7.78 -13.35 17.50
N GLY A 96 -8.29 -13.56 18.72
CA GLY A 96 -9.47 -14.40 18.95
C GLY A 96 -9.23 -15.88 18.61
N ALA A 97 -7.99 -16.35 18.74
CA ALA A 97 -7.56 -17.70 18.42
C ALA A 97 -6.85 -18.38 19.61
N THR A 98 -6.66 -19.69 19.54
CA THR A 98 -5.81 -20.39 20.52
C THR A 98 -4.34 -20.03 20.28
N LYS A 99 -3.51 -20.14 21.32
CA LYS A 99 -2.05 -20.04 21.25
C LYS A 99 -1.47 -20.86 20.09
N GLN A 100 -1.87 -22.13 20.01
CA GLN A 100 -1.43 -23.07 18.99
C GLN A 100 -1.88 -22.64 17.58
N ALA A 101 -3.15 -22.26 17.42
CA ALA A 101 -3.65 -21.83 16.12
C ALA A 101 -2.97 -20.55 15.60
N ALA A 102 -2.65 -19.60 16.50
CA ALA A 102 -1.92 -18.38 16.15
C ALA A 102 -0.48 -18.70 15.70
N TRP A 103 0.22 -19.57 16.44
CA TRP A 103 1.57 -20.01 16.09
C TRP A 103 1.61 -20.74 14.75
N GLU A 104 0.71 -21.71 14.53
CA GLU A 104 0.65 -22.46 13.27
C GLU A 104 0.31 -21.55 12.09
N ALA A 105 -0.62 -20.60 12.26
CA ALA A 105 -0.97 -19.64 11.23
C ALA A 105 0.22 -18.75 10.85
N HIS A 106 1.02 -18.32 11.82
CA HIS A 106 2.22 -17.55 11.56
C HIS A 106 3.29 -18.36 10.83
N ASN A 107 3.55 -19.60 11.26
CA ASN A 107 4.55 -20.45 10.60
C ASN A 107 4.15 -20.81 9.16
N ARG A 108 2.87 -21.12 8.90
CA ARG A 108 2.38 -21.31 7.52
C ARG A 108 2.63 -20.09 6.64
N TRP A 109 2.46 -18.89 7.20
CA TRP A 109 2.77 -17.66 6.48
C TRP A 109 4.27 -17.50 6.22
N ILE A 110 5.14 -17.81 7.20
CA ILE A 110 6.60 -17.81 6.99
C ILE A 110 6.99 -18.79 5.87
N ASP A 111 6.41 -19.99 5.86
CA ASP A 111 6.69 -21.01 4.83
C ASP A 111 6.20 -20.58 3.45
N GLU A 112 5.04 -19.90 3.36
CA GLU A 112 4.57 -19.28 2.14
C GLU A 112 5.55 -18.19 1.64
N GLN A 113 6.03 -17.33 2.52
CA GLN A 113 7.01 -16.29 2.16
C GLN A 113 8.34 -16.88 1.68
N ALA A 114 8.81 -17.97 2.30
CA ALA A 114 10.01 -18.68 1.88
C ALA A 114 9.85 -19.25 0.46
N ARG A 115 8.73 -19.92 0.19
CA ARG A 115 8.45 -20.47 -1.15
C ARG A 115 8.34 -19.41 -2.23
N GLN A 116 7.76 -18.24 -1.92
CA GLN A 116 7.69 -17.12 -2.86
C GLN A 116 9.06 -16.50 -3.15
N GLY A 117 10.06 -16.73 -2.28
CA GLY A 117 11.44 -16.27 -2.45
C GLY A 117 12.19 -17.02 -3.54
N ASP A 118 11.90 -18.32 -3.70
CA ASP A 118 12.50 -19.19 -4.72
C ASP A 118 12.13 -18.76 -6.16
N ASP A 119 10.98 -18.09 -6.32
CA ASP A 119 10.49 -17.58 -7.61
C ASP A 119 11.04 -16.18 -7.97
N GLY A 120 11.95 -15.64 -7.16
CA GLY A 120 12.81 -14.50 -7.51
C GLY A 120 12.14 -13.12 -7.53
N HIS A 121 10.84 -13.01 -7.23
CA HIS A 121 10.16 -11.72 -7.13
C HIS A 121 9.03 -11.83 -6.09
N TRP A 122 9.29 -11.29 -4.88
CA TRP A 122 8.35 -11.13 -3.75
C TRP A 122 8.26 -12.27 -2.70
N GLY A 123 9.39 -12.80 -2.22
CA GLY A 123 9.42 -13.62 -1.00
C GLY A 123 10.71 -13.47 -0.18
N TRP A 124 10.77 -14.19 0.93
CA TRP A 124 11.90 -14.18 1.85
C TRP A 124 12.98 -15.15 1.39
N SER A 125 14.23 -14.74 1.54
CA SER A 125 15.37 -15.66 1.46
C SER A 125 15.28 -16.72 2.56
N ASP A 126 15.99 -17.84 2.38
CA ASP A 126 16.11 -18.89 3.39
C ASP A 126 16.57 -18.35 4.75
N ASP A 127 17.52 -17.39 4.75
CA ASP A 127 18.03 -16.75 5.96
C ASP A 127 16.97 -15.88 6.64
N GLU A 128 16.19 -15.12 5.88
CA GLU A 128 15.09 -14.30 6.43
C GLU A 128 13.98 -15.19 7.01
N ALA A 129 13.65 -16.29 6.32
CA ALA A 129 12.69 -17.28 6.79
C ALA A 129 13.19 -17.98 8.06
N ALA A 130 14.46 -18.37 8.13
CA ALA A 130 15.09 -18.95 9.31
C ALA A 130 15.06 -17.98 10.51
N ALA A 131 15.43 -16.71 10.29
CA ALA A 131 15.37 -15.67 11.32
C ALA A 131 13.93 -15.44 11.83
N ALA A 132 12.94 -15.50 10.94
CA ALA A 132 11.54 -15.38 11.33
C ALA A 132 11.04 -16.58 12.13
N ARG A 133 11.42 -17.82 11.77
CA ARG A 133 11.11 -19.03 12.55
C ARG A 133 11.76 -18.99 13.93
N ALA A 134 13.00 -18.54 14.02
CA ALA A 134 13.70 -18.38 15.30
C ALA A 134 12.99 -17.37 16.21
N LEU A 135 12.51 -16.25 15.65
CA LEU A 135 11.72 -15.25 16.37
C LEU A 135 10.33 -15.77 16.78
N ALA A 136 9.71 -16.61 15.95
CA ALA A 136 8.47 -17.29 16.30
C ALA A 136 8.68 -18.20 17.52
N GLY A 137 9.76 -19.00 17.52
CA GLY A 137 10.08 -19.94 18.60
C GLY A 137 9.07 -21.07 18.73
N ASP A 138 9.26 -21.97 19.70
CA ASP A 138 8.30 -23.05 20.02
C ASP A 138 7.28 -22.55 21.06
N PRO A 139 5.96 -22.73 20.82
CA PRO A 139 4.95 -22.37 21.81
C PRO A 139 5.09 -23.17 23.12
N ALA A 140 5.57 -24.41 23.10
CA ALA A 140 5.71 -25.25 24.30
C ALA A 140 6.78 -24.74 25.27
N ASP A 141 7.83 -24.08 24.76
CA ASP A 141 8.91 -23.52 25.57
C ASP A 141 8.45 -22.35 26.47
N GLU A 142 7.26 -21.79 26.22
CA GLU A 142 6.67 -20.71 27.01
C GLU A 142 5.99 -21.18 28.31
N GLU A 143 5.84 -22.50 28.53
CA GLU A 143 5.03 -23.08 29.61
C GLU A 143 5.78 -23.46 30.89
N THR A 144 7.10 -23.28 30.99
CA THR A 144 7.84 -23.72 32.20
C THR A 144 7.64 -22.73 33.38
N PRO A 145 6.86 -23.07 34.43
CA PRO A 145 6.70 -22.22 35.61
C PRO A 145 7.81 -22.59 36.59
N GLY A 146 9.01 -22.06 36.38
CA GLY A 146 10.15 -22.30 37.29
C GLY A 146 11.54 -22.31 36.66
N GLY A 147 11.64 -22.34 35.34
CA GLY A 147 12.89 -21.99 34.66
C GLY A 147 13.09 -20.49 34.82
N ARG A 148 14.25 -20.05 35.34
CA ARG A 148 14.64 -18.63 35.28
C ARG A 148 14.25 -18.15 33.89
N ALA A 149 13.37 -17.15 33.81
CA ALA A 149 13.18 -16.41 32.59
C ALA A 149 14.58 -16.19 32.05
N ARG A 150 14.92 -16.84 30.93
CA ARG A 150 16.07 -16.37 30.17
C ARG A 150 15.67 -14.91 29.99
N ARG A 151 16.38 -14.01 30.65
CA ARG A 151 16.42 -12.63 30.23
C ARG A 151 16.88 -12.81 28.79
N GLY A 152 15.93 -12.89 27.86
CA GLY A 152 16.22 -12.66 26.46
C GLY A 152 16.94 -11.34 26.55
N GLY A 153 18.26 -11.40 26.34
CA GLY A 153 19.04 -10.18 26.27
C GLY A 153 18.24 -9.31 25.32
N ALA A 154 17.82 -8.14 25.80
CA ALA A 154 17.37 -7.12 24.89
C ALA A 154 18.43 -7.10 23.80
N ILE A 155 18.06 -7.47 22.57
CA ILE A 155 18.91 -7.16 21.44
C ILE A 155 18.87 -5.65 21.46
N ALA A 156 19.90 -5.04 22.03
CA ALA A 156 20.13 -3.63 21.87
C ALA A 156 20.16 -3.40 20.36
N CYS A 157 19.61 -2.28 19.89
CA CYS A 157 19.63 -1.90 18.45
C CYS A 157 21.04 -1.90 17.81
N GLN A 158 22.09 -2.22 18.57
CA GLN A 158 23.50 -2.23 18.18
C GLN A 158 23.97 -3.60 17.66
N ASP A 159 23.19 -4.68 17.80
CA ASP A 159 23.58 -6.05 17.39
C ASP A 159 22.85 -6.56 16.12
N VAL A 160 22.31 -5.67 15.30
CA VAL A 160 21.77 -6.02 13.98
C VAL A 160 22.96 -6.33 13.05
N PRO A 161 23.01 -7.47 12.34
CA PRO A 161 24.07 -7.72 11.37
C PRO A 161 24.14 -6.60 10.33
N ASP A 162 25.38 -6.25 9.98
CA ASP A 162 25.81 -5.06 9.25
C ASP A 162 24.97 -4.77 7.98
N VAL A 163 24.39 -3.57 7.94
CA VAL A 163 23.57 -2.99 6.85
C VAL A 163 24.30 -2.99 5.48
N LEU A 164 25.61 -3.29 5.47
CA LEU A 164 26.40 -3.43 4.25
C LEU A 164 25.99 -4.61 3.35
N GLU A 165 25.46 -5.73 3.87
CA GLU A 165 25.03 -6.87 3.02
C GLU A 165 23.78 -6.54 2.18
N SER A 166 22.86 -5.74 2.73
CA SER A 166 21.65 -5.23 2.08
C SER A 166 21.94 -4.32 0.87
N ARG A 167 23.13 -3.71 0.79
CA ARG A 167 23.52 -2.84 -0.34
C ARG A 167 23.82 -3.65 -1.60
N SER A 168 24.21 -4.92 -1.46
CA SER A 168 24.48 -5.80 -2.61
C SER A 168 23.20 -6.31 -3.27
N THR A 169 22.17 -6.57 -2.45
CA THR A 169 20.85 -7.02 -2.89
C THR A 169 20.09 -5.92 -3.61
N VAL A 170 20.02 -4.71 -3.03
CA VAL A 170 19.37 -3.54 -3.67
C VAL A 170 20.04 -3.14 -4.99
N ARG A 171 21.37 -3.30 -5.11
CA ARG A 171 22.11 -3.02 -6.34
C ARG A 171 21.85 -4.05 -7.45
N LYS A 172 21.58 -5.31 -7.11
CA LYS A 172 21.26 -6.36 -8.10
C LYS A 172 19.84 -6.19 -8.66
N THR A 173 18.87 -5.79 -7.84
CA THR A 173 17.46 -5.60 -8.25
C THR A 173 17.27 -4.53 -9.32
N LEU A 174 18.12 -3.49 -9.35
CA LEU A 174 18.00 -2.39 -10.32
C LEU A 174 18.68 -2.66 -11.67
N THR A 175 19.48 -3.74 -11.80
CA THR A 175 20.33 -3.96 -12.98
C THR A 175 19.85 -5.11 -13.89
N THR A 176 18.80 -5.86 -13.52
CA THR A 176 18.38 -7.08 -14.24
C THR A 176 17.06 -6.98 -15.01
N VAL A 177 16.57 -5.77 -15.31
CA VAL A 177 15.47 -5.62 -16.28
C VAL A 177 16.01 -5.85 -17.69
N ALA A 178 15.50 -6.86 -18.38
CA ALA A 178 15.80 -7.17 -19.77
C ALA A 178 15.54 -5.92 -20.66
N PRO A 179 16.39 -5.65 -21.66
CA PRO A 179 16.35 -4.40 -22.42
C PRO A 179 15.04 -4.19 -23.19
N GLU A 180 14.29 -5.26 -23.48
CA GLU A 180 13.01 -5.24 -24.20
C GLU A 180 11.77 -4.83 -23.37
N ASP A 181 11.82 -4.87 -22.04
CA ASP A 181 10.71 -4.43 -21.14
C ASP A 181 10.88 -3.00 -20.62
N ARG A 182 11.87 -2.27 -21.12
CA ARG A 182 12.00 -0.84 -20.85
C ARG A 182 10.89 -0.11 -21.60
N MET A 183 9.82 0.27 -20.88
CA MET A 183 8.98 1.40 -21.29
C MET A 183 9.90 2.59 -21.55
N THR A 184 10.22 2.81 -22.83
CA THR A 184 10.97 3.97 -23.25
C THR A 184 9.97 5.11 -23.17
N ALA A 185 10.05 5.88 -22.09
CA ALA A 185 9.39 7.19 -22.03
C ALA A 185 9.82 7.98 -23.29
N PRO A 186 8.90 8.71 -23.94
CA PRO A 186 9.28 9.56 -25.06
C PRO A 186 10.42 10.49 -24.63
N SER A 187 11.50 10.48 -25.40
CA SER A 187 12.81 11.05 -25.08
C SER A 187 12.86 12.57 -25.16
N LEU A 188 12.05 13.27 -24.35
CA LEU A 188 12.07 14.74 -24.22
C LEU A 188 12.08 15.24 -22.76
N ALA A 189 12.28 14.36 -21.76
CA ALA A 189 12.01 14.69 -20.35
C ALA A 189 13.12 14.39 -19.32
N ASP A 190 14.33 13.98 -19.72
CA ASP A 190 15.42 13.74 -18.73
C ASP A 190 15.87 15.06 -18.05
N GLU A 191 15.57 16.21 -18.66
CA GLU A 191 15.78 17.56 -18.10
C GLU A 191 14.70 18.03 -17.11
N ARG A 192 13.64 17.25 -16.86
CA ARG A 192 12.51 17.67 -15.99
C ARG A 192 12.19 16.69 -14.85
N ILE A 193 13.12 15.80 -14.51
CA ILE A 193 12.95 14.90 -13.36
C ILE A 193 13.40 15.65 -12.11
N CYS A 194 12.47 15.92 -11.20
CA CYS A 194 12.73 16.56 -9.90
C CYS A 194 12.26 15.65 -8.77
N CYS A 195 12.95 15.68 -7.63
CA CYS A 195 12.52 15.02 -6.41
C CYS A 195 11.17 15.59 -5.95
N SER A 196 10.16 14.74 -5.73
CA SER A 196 8.83 15.13 -5.23
C SER A 196 8.83 15.67 -3.79
N PHE A 197 9.93 15.47 -3.04
CA PHE A 197 10.03 15.86 -1.64
C PHE A 197 10.78 17.19 -1.44
N CYS A 198 11.93 17.35 -2.11
CA CYS A 198 12.73 18.57 -2.00
C CYS A 198 12.70 19.45 -3.24
N ALA A 199 11.97 19.06 -4.29
CA ALA A 199 11.87 19.75 -5.59
C ALA A 199 13.19 19.93 -6.36
N LYS A 200 14.34 19.45 -5.84
CA LYS A 200 15.63 19.53 -6.54
C LYS A 200 15.58 18.74 -7.86
N PRO A 201 16.14 19.28 -8.95
CA PRO A 201 16.27 18.54 -10.20
C PRO A 201 17.26 17.38 -10.03
N LYS A 202 17.13 16.37 -10.89
CA LYS A 202 18.04 15.22 -10.95
C LYS A 202 19.51 15.63 -11.12
N THR A 203 19.79 16.80 -11.70
CA THR A 203 21.16 17.35 -11.85
C THR A 203 21.81 17.75 -10.54
N ASP A 204 21.02 18.06 -9.52
CA ASP A 204 21.48 18.63 -8.25
C ASP A 204 21.60 17.58 -7.15
N VAL A 205 21.35 16.31 -7.47
CA VAL A 205 21.36 15.18 -6.54
C VAL A 205 22.01 13.96 -7.18
N ASP A 206 22.76 13.19 -6.41
CA ASP A 206 23.51 12.05 -6.96
C ASP A 206 22.62 10.96 -7.54
N LYS A 207 21.44 10.73 -6.94
CA LYS A 207 20.50 9.70 -7.37
C LYS A 207 19.06 10.11 -7.15
N VAL A 208 18.20 9.71 -8.08
CA VAL A 208 16.74 9.80 -7.96
C VAL A 208 16.14 8.41 -8.17
N ILE A 209 15.28 7.99 -7.25
CA ILE A 209 14.48 6.77 -7.32
C ILE A 209 13.12 7.16 -7.89
N ALA A 210 12.70 6.51 -8.97
CA ALA A 210 11.44 6.77 -9.66
C ALA A 210 10.39 5.70 -9.30
N GLY A 211 9.20 6.15 -8.87
CA GLY A 211 7.98 5.36 -8.81
C GLY A 211 6.95 5.88 -9.83
N PRO A 212 5.80 5.19 -10.00
CA PRO A 212 4.74 5.67 -10.88
C PRO A 212 4.25 7.08 -10.47
N GLY A 213 4.69 8.12 -11.19
CA GLY A 213 4.29 9.51 -10.94
C GLY A 213 4.95 10.20 -9.74
N VAL A 214 5.95 9.60 -9.11
CA VAL A 214 6.64 10.16 -7.93
C VAL A 214 8.14 9.88 -7.98
N TYR A 215 8.95 10.79 -7.46
CA TYR A 215 10.41 10.68 -7.47
C TYR A 215 10.98 11.05 -6.09
N ILE A 216 11.98 10.33 -5.59
CA ILE A 216 12.67 10.68 -4.34
C ILE A 216 14.18 10.63 -4.51
N CYS A 217 14.91 11.65 -4.05
CA CYS A 217 16.37 11.70 -4.17
C CYS A 217 17.09 11.03 -3.01
N ASN A 218 18.38 10.72 -3.20
CA ASN A 218 19.24 10.13 -2.17
C ASN A 218 19.32 10.98 -0.89
N GLU A 219 19.31 12.30 -1.00
CA GLU A 219 19.35 13.18 0.17
C GLU A 219 18.06 13.06 1.01
N CYS A 220 16.89 13.06 0.37
CA CYS A 220 15.62 12.88 1.06
C CYS A 220 15.53 11.50 1.72
N VAL A 221 16.00 10.45 1.05
CA VAL A 221 16.09 9.11 1.67
C VAL A 221 17.01 9.12 2.88
N GLY A 222 18.16 9.79 2.79
CA GLY A 222 19.09 9.96 3.91
C GLY A 222 18.45 10.71 5.09
N LEU A 223 17.70 11.77 4.80
CA LEU A 223 16.96 12.53 5.82
C LEU A 223 15.87 11.68 6.47
N CYS A 224 15.09 10.92 5.69
CA CYS A 224 14.09 10.01 6.22
C CYS A 224 14.70 8.96 7.15
N ASN A 225 15.82 8.35 6.75
CA ASN A 225 16.51 7.38 7.60
C ASN A 225 17.01 8.03 8.90
N ALA A 226 17.58 9.25 8.83
CA ALA A 226 18.00 9.98 10.02
C ALA A 226 16.82 10.28 10.98
N ILE A 227 15.65 10.62 10.44
CA ILE A 227 14.43 10.81 11.23
C ILE A 227 13.99 9.49 11.89
N LEU A 228 14.03 8.38 11.16
CA LEU A 228 13.60 7.05 11.65
C LEU A 228 14.58 6.44 12.66
N ASP A 229 15.88 6.70 12.50
CA ASP A 229 16.94 6.21 13.38
C ASP A 229 17.06 7.04 14.66
N THR A 230 16.43 8.22 14.70
CA THR A 230 16.34 9.01 15.92
C THR A 230 15.39 8.30 16.89
N PRO A 231 15.87 7.82 18.06
CA PRO A 231 15.00 7.21 19.05
C PRO A 231 13.91 8.21 19.43
N ALA A 232 12.66 7.73 19.54
CA ALA A 232 11.54 8.54 19.97
C ALA A 232 11.78 9.01 21.42
N GLU A 233 12.52 10.09 21.60
CA GLU A 233 12.24 11.03 22.68
C GLU A 233 10.75 11.36 22.51
N PRO A 234 9.92 11.26 23.56
CA PRO A 234 8.56 11.79 23.49
C PRO A 234 8.67 13.32 23.42
N SER A 235 9.04 13.84 22.25
CA SER A 235 8.89 15.24 21.94
C SER A 235 7.39 15.46 21.87
N ALA A 236 6.86 16.20 22.84
CA ALA A 236 5.48 16.66 22.85
C ALA A 236 5.14 17.52 21.60
N ASP A 237 6.11 17.80 20.73
CA ASP A 237 6.03 18.74 19.62
C ASP A 237 6.17 18.09 18.22
N ALA A 238 6.29 16.76 18.09
CA ALA A 238 6.24 16.08 16.79
C ALA A 238 4.81 15.63 16.45
N GLU A 239 3.83 16.51 16.64
CA GLU A 239 2.51 16.33 16.05
C GLU A 239 2.54 16.88 14.63
N ILE A 240 2.16 16.04 13.66
CA ILE A 240 1.80 16.53 12.32
C ILE A 240 0.74 17.62 12.54
N PRO A 241 0.95 18.88 12.07
CA PRO A 241 -0.01 19.94 12.31
C PRO A 241 -1.29 19.63 11.55
N TRP A 242 -2.27 19.05 12.25
CA TRP A 242 -3.61 18.93 11.74
C TRP A 242 -4.21 20.35 11.72
N PRO A 243 -5.01 20.72 10.70
CA PRO A 243 -5.57 22.08 10.58
C PRO A 243 -6.24 22.57 11.88
N ASP A 244 -6.86 21.64 12.62
CA ASP A 244 -7.56 21.90 13.88
C ASP A 244 -6.65 22.38 15.03
N ARG A 245 -5.33 22.36 14.85
CA ARG A 245 -4.32 22.77 15.86
C ARG A 245 -3.39 23.88 15.36
N MET A 246 -3.69 24.48 14.23
CA MET A 246 -2.92 25.57 13.63
C MET A 246 -3.71 26.88 13.69
N THR A 247 -3.03 28.02 13.77
CA THR A 247 -3.68 29.32 13.52
C THR A 247 -3.91 29.52 12.03
N ASP A 248 -4.84 30.41 11.69
CA ASP A 248 -5.14 30.77 10.31
C ASP A 248 -3.87 31.23 9.57
N GLU A 249 -2.99 31.99 10.22
CA GLU A 249 -1.71 32.44 9.65
C GLU A 249 -0.77 31.26 9.35
N GLN A 250 -0.69 30.27 10.23
CA GLN A 250 0.14 29.08 10.03
C GLN A 250 -0.42 28.21 8.88
N ILE A 251 -1.75 28.11 8.76
CA ILE A 251 -2.39 27.41 7.65
C ILE A 251 -2.09 28.13 6.33
N LEU A 252 -2.23 29.46 6.30
CA LEU A 252 -1.93 30.28 5.13
C LEU A 252 -0.45 30.16 4.69
N GLU A 253 0.48 30.05 5.64
CA GLU A 253 1.90 29.80 5.33
C GLU A 253 2.14 28.38 4.79
N PHE A 254 1.36 27.39 5.24
CA PHE A 254 1.49 26.00 4.82
C PHE A 254 0.85 25.72 3.45
N LEU A 255 -0.25 26.40 3.10
CA LEU A 255 -1.01 26.19 1.87
C LEU A 255 -0.16 26.19 0.57
N PRO A 256 0.81 27.09 0.36
CA PRO A 256 1.67 27.07 -0.83
C PRO A 256 2.43 25.75 -1.02
N ARG A 257 2.82 25.08 0.08
CA ARG A 257 3.50 23.78 0.02
C ARG A 257 2.55 22.69 -0.46
N VAL A 258 1.34 22.66 0.10
CA VAL A 258 0.29 21.71 -0.32
C VAL A 258 -0.09 21.94 -1.79
N ALA A 259 -0.27 23.20 -2.19
CA ALA A 259 -0.58 23.57 -3.58
C ALA A 259 0.52 23.10 -4.55
N THR A 260 1.79 23.20 -4.17
CA THR A 260 2.92 22.73 -4.99
C THR A 260 2.85 21.21 -5.21
N VAL A 261 2.60 20.44 -4.15
CA VAL A 261 2.47 18.97 -4.25
C VAL A 261 1.23 18.61 -5.09
N SER A 262 0.11 19.29 -4.87
CA SER A 262 -1.11 19.12 -5.66
C SER A 262 -0.86 19.35 -7.15
N ALA A 263 -0.16 20.44 -7.50
CA ALA A 263 0.19 20.76 -8.88
C ALA A 263 1.08 19.70 -9.53
N GLN A 264 2.00 19.08 -8.77
CA GLN A 264 2.84 17.99 -9.28
C GLN A 264 2.03 16.73 -9.58
N VAL A 265 1.08 16.39 -8.70
CA VAL A 265 0.16 15.26 -8.92
C VAL A 265 -0.70 15.52 -10.16
N ASP A 266 -1.23 16.74 -10.31
CA ASP A 266 -2.02 17.14 -11.46
C ASP A 266 -1.24 17.09 -12.78
N ALA A 267 0.00 17.59 -12.78
CA ALA A 267 0.88 17.49 -13.94
C ALA A 267 1.16 16.03 -14.32
N SER A 268 1.33 15.16 -13.33
CA SER A 268 1.55 13.73 -13.56
C SER A 268 0.29 13.05 -14.11
N LEU A 269 -0.89 13.37 -13.56
CA LEU A 269 -2.17 12.84 -14.03
C LEU A 269 -2.47 13.26 -15.48
N ARG A 270 -2.14 14.49 -15.87
CA ARG A 270 -2.27 14.97 -17.26
C ARG A 270 -1.55 14.07 -18.26
N VAL A 271 -0.30 13.69 -17.98
CA VAL A 271 0.46 12.79 -18.86
C VAL A 271 -0.27 11.46 -19.10
N TRP A 272 -0.89 10.90 -18.07
CA TRP A 272 -1.66 9.66 -18.19
C TRP A 272 -2.98 9.85 -18.92
N VAL A 273 -3.68 10.96 -18.65
CA VAL A 273 -4.93 11.32 -19.32
C VAL A 273 -4.69 11.54 -20.81
N ASP A 274 -3.66 12.29 -21.19
CA ASP A 274 -3.26 12.50 -22.59
C ASP A 274 -3.00 11.17 -23.28
N ARG A 275 -2.26 10.26 -22.62
CA ARG A 275 -2.01 8.92 -23.15
C ARG A 275 -3.28 8.09 -23.34
N LEU A 276 -4.30 8.27 -22.50
CA LEU A 276 -5.61 7.63 -22.67
C LEU A 276 -6.41 8.27 -23.80
N ARG A 277 -6.32 9.60 -23.95
CA ARG A 277 -6.98 10.36 -25.03
C ARG A 277 -6.40 10.02 -26.40
N ASP A 278 -5.07 9.88 -26.51
CA ASP A 278 -4.38 9.38 -27.71
C ASP A 278 -4.87 8.00 -28.15
N ARG A 279 -5.30 7.18 -27.19
CA ARG A 279 -5.85 5.83 -27.42
C ARG A 279 -7.37 5.84 -27.65
N GLY A 280 -7.99 7.00 -27.76
CA GLY A 280 -9.41 7.17 -28.02
C GLY A 280 -10.32 6.88 -26.82
N VAL A 281 -9.80 6.79 -25.59
CA VAL A 281 -10.63 6.58 -24.40
C VAL A 281 -11.48 7.81 -24.13
N THR A 282 -12.80 7.64 -23.97
CA THR A 282 -13.75 8.75 -23.81
C THR A 282 -13.61 9.47 -22.46
N TRP A 283 -13.92 10.77 -22.43
CA TRP A 283 -13.96 11.57 -21.20
C TRP A 283 -14.89 10.99 -20.13
N SER A 284 -15.97 10.30 -20.52
CA SER A 284 -16.87 9.63 -19.56
C SER A 284 -16.17 8.49 -18.84
N ARG A 285 -15.34 7.70 -19.54
CA ARG A 285 -14.57 6.61 -18.94
C ARG A 285 -13.42 7.12 -18.09
N ILE A 286 -12.76 8.20 -18.52
CA ILE A 286 -11.70 8.85 -17.75
C ILE A 286 -12.27 9.46 -16.46
N GLY A 287 -13.39 10.18 -16.55
CA GLY A 287 -14.09 10.72 -15.38
C GLY A 287 -14.51 9.63 -14.40
N ALA A 288 -15.14 8.55 -14.88
CA ALA A 288 -15.51 7.42 -14.03
C ALA A 288 -14.31 6.76 -13.33
N ALA A 289 -13.14 6.70 -13.98
CA ALA A 289 -11.92 6.16 -13.37
C ALA A 289 -11.29 7.09 -12.32
N LEU A 290 -11.54 8.40 -12.42
CA LEU A 290 -11.06 9.43 -11.49
C LEU A 290 -12.14 9.86 -10.47
N ASP A 291 -13.25 9.13 -10.39
CA ASP A 291 -14.40 9.42 -9.54
C ASP A 291 -14.95 10.86 -9.71
N MET A 292 -15.07 11.30 -10.96
CA MET A 292 -15.61 12.61 -11.30
C MET A 292 -16.52 12.56 -12.54
N THR A 293 -17.31 13.62 -12.73
CA THR A 293 -18.19 13.70 -13.89
C THR A 293 -17.39 13.81 -15.19
N ARG A 294 -18.01 13.42 -16.32
CA ARG A 294 -17.44 13.63 -17.67
C ARG A 294 -17.02 15.09 -17.88
N GLN A 295 -17.86 16.02 -17.43
CA GLN A 295 -17.63 17.45 -17.58
C GLN A 295 -16.42 17.90 -16.76
N SER A 296 -16.35 17.50 -15.48
CA SER A 296 -15.21 17.81 -14.61
C SER A 296 -13.90 17.25 -15.16
N ALA A 297 -13.92 16.04 -15.75
CA ALA A 297 -12.74 15.46 -16.37
C ALA A 297 -12.32 16.21 -17.65
N TRP A 298 -13.28 16.66 -18.46
CA TRP A 298 -12.98 17.46 -19.64
C TRP A 298 -12.43 18.83 -19.24
N GLU A 299 -13.11 19.59 -18.38
CA GLU A 299 -12.68 20.91 -17.90
C GLU A 299 -11.27 20.87 -17.28
N ARG A 300 -10.95 19.81 -16.52
CA ARG A 300 -9.67 19.69 -15.83
C ARG A 300 -8.49 19.33 -16.74
N PHE A 301 -8.74 18.62 -17.84
CA PHE A 301 -7.68 17.94 -18.60
C PHE A 301 -7.74 18.12 -20.12
N SER A 302 -8.74 18.78 -20.69
CA SER A 302 -8.82 19.01 -22.15
C SER A 302 -7.76 19.99 -22.67
N GLY A 303 -7.24 20.86 -21.80
CA GLY A 303 -6.32 21.93 -22.18
C GLY A 303 -7.00 23.09 -22.94
N GLU A 304 -8.33 23.14 -22.93
CA GLU A 304 -9.12 24.22 -23.52
C GLU A 304 -9.50 25.22 -22.41
N ASP A 305 -8.67 26.25 -22.21
CA ASP A 305 -9.05 27.53 -21.59
C ASP A 305 -9.38 28.56 -22.68
#